data_AF-A0A6L3N3P4-F1
#
_entry.id   AF-A0A6L3N3P4-F1
#
_cell.length_a   1.000
_cell.length_b   1.000
_cell.length_c   1.000
_cell.angle_alpha   90.00
_cell.angle_beta   90.00
_cell.angle_gamma   90.00
#
_symmetry.space_group_name_H-M   'P 1'
#
loop_
_entity.id
_entity.type
_entity.pdbx_description
1 polymer ?
#
loop_
_entity_poly.entity_id
_entity_poly.type
_entity_poly.pdbx_seq_one_letter_code
_entity_poly.pdbx_strand_id
1 'polypeptide(L)'
;MSKAKYMYAWKDDDDVYVNKAESIEEIIEGIIEYYDEDAQEVIIAQHDGKFTVRFVVDYDGYDRDWHEMEFGEIEEIEREREEGSFQVHCEFEATPWTASQFLDALARVYGRQDQFDISENN
;
A
#
# COMPACT_ATOMS: atom_id res chain seq x y z
N MET A 1 -2.83 -25.37 9.63
CA MET A 1 -3.54 -24.13 9.30
C MET A 1 -2.85 -23.03 10.09
N SER A 2 -2.16 -22.12 9.39
CA SER A 2 -1.63 -20.91 10.00
C SER A 2 -2.82 -20.10 10.52
N LYS A 3 -2.68 -19.51 11.71
CA LYS A 3 -3.74 -18.66 12.29
C LYS A 3 -3.51 -17.25 11.76
N ALA A 4 -4.53 -16.63 11.18
CA ALA A 4 -4.49 -15.22 10.83
C ALA A 4 -3.98 -14.40 12.02
N LYS A 5 -2.86 -13.70 11.81
CA LYS A 5 -2.17 -12.91 12.84
C LYS A 5 -2.74 -11.49 12.92
N TYR A 6 -3.34 -11.00 11.84
CA TYR A 6 -3.88 -9.66 11.77
C TYR A 6 -5.35 -9.68 11.35
N MET A 7 -6.07 -8.67 11.79
CA MET A 7 -7.37 -8.28 11.27
C MET A 7 -7.30 -6.86 10.78
N TYR A 8 -8.00 -6.57 9.68
CA TYR A 8 -8.12 -5.21 9.18
C TYR A 8 -9.55 -4.87 8.81
N ALA A 9 -9.98 -3.66 9.15
CA ALA A 9 -11.16 -3.05 8.57
C ALA A 9 -10.72 -2.20 7.38
N TRP A 10 -11.39 -2.37 6.25
CA TRP A 10 -11.26 -1.54 5.07
C TRP A 10 -12.63 -0.93 4.78
N LYS A 11 -12.69 0.39 4.75
CA LYS A 11 -13.88 1.14 4.37
C LYS A 11 -13.63 1.80 3.02
N ASP A 12 -14.50 1.56 2.06
CA ASP A 12 -14.56 2.30 0.80
C ASP A 12 -15.84 3.14 0.73
N ASP A 13 -16.21 3.58 -0.48
CA ASP A 13 -17.44 4.34 -0.72
C ASP A 13 -18.72 3.50 -0.55
N ASP A 14 -18.61 2.16 -0.63
CA ASP A 14 -19.75 1.24 -0.66
C ASP A 14 -20.05 0.63 0.72
N ASP A 15 -19.04 0.10 1.43
CA ASP A 15 -19.23 -0.60 2.71
C ASP A 15 -17.96 -0.61 3.60
N VAL A 16 -18.06 -1.32 4.74
CA VAL A 16 -16.96 -1.65 5.63
C VAL A 16 -16.73 -3.15 5.65
N TYR A 17 -15.55 -3.57 5.19
CA TYR A 17 -15.13 -4.97 5.13
C TYR A 17 -14.19 -5.29 6.30
N VAL A 18 -14.47 -6.37 7.02
CA VAL A 18 -13.60 -6.86 8.10
C VAL A 18 -12.94 -8.15 7.67
N ASN A 19 -11.63 -8.09 7.48
CA ASN A 19 -10.82 -9.15 6.88
C ASN A 19 -9.77 -9.68 7.86
N LYS A 20 -9.17 -10.81 7.49
CA LYS A 20 -8.11 -11.50 8.24
C LYS A 20 -6.93 -11.75 7.33
N ALA A 21 -5.72 -11.59 7.86
CA ALA A 21 -4.48 -11.83 7.13
C ALA A 21 -3.44 -12.51 8.02
N GLU A 22 -2.52 -13.24 7.41
CA GLU A 22 -1.39 -13.87 8.11
C GLU A 22 -0.25 -12.88 8.36
N SER A 23 -0.11 -11.86 7.52
CA SER A 23 0.92 -10.81 7.63
C SER A 23 0.37 -9.43 7.25
N ILE A 24 1.12 -8.36 7.55
CA ILE A 24 0.76 -6.99 7.09
C ILE A 24 1.13 -6.84 5.62
N GLU A 25 2.19 -7.50 5.19
CA GLU A 25 2.66 -7.56 3.81
C GLU A 25 1.57 -8.10 2.88
N GLU A 26 0.85 -9.15 3.29
CA GLU A 26 -0.30 -9.70 2.56
C GLU A 26 -1.42 -8.67 2.40
N ILE A 27 -1.67 -7.85 3.44
CA ILE A 27 -2.67 -6.78 3.37
C ILE A 27 -2.23 -5.72 2.36
N ILE A 28 -0.97 -5.29 2.44
CA ILE A 28 -0.42 -4.26 1.55
C ILE A 28 -0.45 -4.73 0.10
N GLU A 29 0.02 -5.94 -0.17
CA GLU A 29 0.03 -6.55 -1.51
C GLU A 29 -1.38 -6.60 -2.09
N GLY A 30 -2.34 -7.15 -1.34
CA GLY A 30 -3.72 -7.30 -1.82
C GLY A 30 -4.42 -5.97 -2.10
N ILE A 31 -4.10 -4.89 -1.37
CA ILE A 31 -4.66 -3.56 -1.66
C ILE A 31 -3.99 -2.92 -2.88
N ILE A 32 -2.68 -3.10 -3.07
CA ILE A 32 -1.99 -2.63 -4.29
C ILE A 32 -2.59 -3.31 -5.52
N GLU A 33 -2.71 -4.63 -5.50
CA GLU A 33 -3.30 -5.41 -6.62
C GLU A 33 -4.78 -5.06 -6.85
N TYR A 34 -5.51 -4.65 -5.81
CA TYR A 34 -6.91 -4.23 -5.95
C TYR A 34 -7.03 -2.83 -6.59
N TYR A 35 -6.15 -1.88 -6.24
CA TYR A 35 -6.16 -0.54 -6.83
C TYR A 35 -5.58 -0.49 -8.25
N ASP A 36 -4.61 -1.36 -8.53
CA ASP A 36 -3.93 -1.44 -9.80
C ASP A 36 -3.64 -2.90 -10.14
N GLU A 37 -4.58 -3.52 -10.88
CA GLU A 37 -4.46 -4.92 -11.30
C GLU A 37 -3.25 -5.17 -12.22
N ASP A 38 -2.74 -4.10 -12.83
CA ASP A 38 -1.58 -4.10 -13.71
C ASP A 38 -0.29 -3.73 -12.97
N ALA A 39 -0.31 -3.52 -11.65
CA ALA A 39 0.88 -3.25 -10.86
C ALA A 39 1.91 -4.38 -11.02
N GLN A 40 3.13 -4.02 -11.41
CA GLN A 40 4.20 -4.98 -11.66
C GLN A 40 5.28 -4.91 -10.60
N GLU A 41 6.05 -6.00 -10.47
CA GLU A 41 7.22 -6.06 -9.58
C GLU A 41 6.90 -5.63 -8.13
N VAL A 42 5.71 -6.00 -7.61
CA VAL A 42 5.33 -5.74 -6.22
C VAL A 42 6.27 -6.50 -5.29
N ILE A 43 7.05 -5.75 -4.52
CA ILE A 43 8.02 -6.26 -3.56
C ILE A 43 7.72 -5.58 -2.23
N ILE A 44 7.38 -6.39 -1.23
CA ILE A 44 7.20 -5.94 0.15
C ILE A 44 8.17 -6.74 1.01
N ALA A 45 9.02 -6.03 1.74
CA ALA A 45 9.99 -6.64 2.64
C ALA A 45 9.97 -5.95 4.00
N GLN A 46 10.16 -6.73 5.07
CA GLN A 46 10.38 -6.20 6.40
C GLN A 46 11.85 -6.38 6.80
N HIS A 47 12.55 -5.29 7.12
CA HIS A 47 13.93 -5.31 7.60
C HIS A 47 14.17 -4.22 8.63
N ASP A 48 14.95 -4.52 9.68
CA ASP A 48 15.28 -3.57 10.76
C ASP A 48 14.08 -2.81 11.36
N GLY A 49 12.91 -3.47 11.42
CA GLY A 49 11.70 -2.87 11.95
C GLY A 49 10.98 -1.91 11.00
N LYS A 50 11.39 -1.83 9.73
CA LYS A 50 10.72 -1.07 8.67
C LYS A 50 10.17 -1.99 7.57
N PHE A 51 9.08 -1.57 6.94
CA PHE A 51 8.63 -2.05 5.65
C PHE A 51 9.33 -1.27 4.53
N THR A 52 9.73 -1.98 3.49
CA THR A 52 10.11 -1.45 2.19
C THR A 52 9.09 -1.97 1.18
N VAL A 53 8.33 -1.06 0.57
CA VAL A 53 7.32 -1.36 -0.45
C VAL A 53 7.79 -0.80 -1.78
N ARG A 54 7.87 -1.64 -2.81
CA ARG A 54 8.22 -1.24 -4.17
C ARG A 54 7.28 -1.87 -5.18
N PHE A 55 6.87 -1.11 -6.18
CA PHE A 55 6.08 -1.62 -7.31
C PHE A 55 6.23 -0.67 -8.49
N VAL A 56 5.89 -1.15 -9.68
CA VAL A 56 5.90 -0.37 -10.93
C VAL A 56 4.47 -0.11 -11.34
N VAL A 57 4.18 1.14 -11.70
CA VAL A 57 2.90 1.60 -12.23
C VAL A 57 3.09 2.14 -13.64
N ASP A 58 2.18 1.80 -14.55
CA ASP A 58 2.15 2.36 -15.90
C ASP A 58 1.40 3.70 -15.92
N TYR A 59 1.96 4.69 -16.60
CA TYR A 59 1.38 6.02 -16.79
C TYR A 59 0.36 5.96 -17.92
N ASP A 60 -0.90 5.66 -17.59
CA ASP A 60 -1.98 5.65 -18.60
C ASP A 60 -2.61 7.04 -18.85
N GLY A 61 -2.12 8.10 -18.19
CA GLY A 61 -2.68 9.45 -18.31
C GLY A 61 -3.58 9.89 -17.15
N TYR A 62 -3.72 9.09 -16.09
CA TYR A 62 -4.08 9.62 -14.78
C TYR A 62 -2.88 10.38 -14.20
N ASP A 63 -3.04 11.69 -14.04
CA ASP A 63 -2.17 12.55 -13.25
C ASP A 63 -2.35 12.17 -11.76
N ARG A 64 -1.86 10.97 -11.40
CA ARG A 64 -1.83 10.47 -10.03
C ARG A 64 -0.85 11.38 -9.31
N ASP A 65 -1.34 12.26 -8.46
CA ASP A 65 -0.50 13.18 -7.71
C ASP A 65 0.19 12.39 -6.59
N TRP A 66 1.23 11.62 -6.97
CA TRP A 66 2.06 10.86 -6.03
C TRP A 66 2.73 11.80 -5.01
N HIS A 67 2.82 13.11 -5.29
CA HIS A 67 3.22 14.11 -4.32
C HIS A 67 2.17 14.36 -3.21
N GLU A 68 0.91 13.96 -3.40
CA GLU A 68 -0.13 13.91 -2.34
C GLU A 68 0.03 12.70 -1.40
N MET A 69 0.98 11.80 -1.68
CA MET A 69 1.38 10.76 -0.74
C MET A 69 2.18 11.40 0.41
N GLU A 70 1.50 12.18 1.26
CA GLU A 70 2.06 12.79 2.47
C GLU A 70 2.41 11.69 3.49
N PHE A 71 3.55 11.03 3.29
CA PHE A 71 4.15 10.11 4.23
C PHE A 71 5.64 10.46 4.36
N GLY A 72 5.98 11.12 5.48
CA GLY A 72 7.20 11.94 5.63
C GLY A 72 8.57 11.28 5.52
N GLU A 73 8.67 9.99 5.20
CA GLU A 73 9.92 9.24 4.96
C GLU A 73 9.93 8.46 3.63
N ILE A 74 9.03 8.77 2.69
CA ILE A 74 9.13 8.20 1.33
C ILE A 74 10.32 8.88 0.62
N GLU A 75 11.45 8.18 0.52
CA GLU A 75 12.43 8.47 -0.53
C GLU A 75 11.81 8.06 -1.86
N GLU A 76 11.03 8.97 -2.43
CA GLU A 76 10.46 8.83 -3.77
C GLU A 76 11.61 8.78 -4.76
N ILE A 77 11.87 7.59 -5.31
CA ILE A 77 12.77 7.42 -6.44
C ILE A 77 11.89 7.16 -7.65
N GLU A 78 11.25 8.21 -8.16
CA GLU A 78 10.74 8.19 -9.52
C GLU A 78 11.94 7.99 -10.46
N ARG A 79 12.06 6.76 -10.98
CA ARG A 79 12.89 6.49 -12.14
C ARG A 79 11.96 6.28 -13.30
N GLU A 80 11.99 7.21 -14.24
CA GLU A 80 11.45 7.02 -15.57
C GLU A 80 12.07 5.71 -16.11
N ARG A 81 11.24 4.67 -16.23
CA ARG A 81 11.58 3.51 -17.05
C ARG A 81 11.24 3.85 -18.51
N GLU A 82 11.67 3.00 -19.44
CA GLU A 82 11.29 3.19 -20.85
C GLU A 82 9.76 3.27 -20.97
N GLU A 83 9.27 4.21 -21.78
CA GLU A 83 7.87 4.35 -22.20
C GLU A 83 6.83 4.49 -21.08
N GLY A 84 6.97 5.50 -20.22
CA GLY A 84 5.86 5.97 -19.39
C GLY A 84 5.48 5.03 -18.24
N SER A 85 6.46 4.41 -17.57
CA SER A 85 6.23 3.68 -16.32
C SER A 85 7.11 4.25 -15.20
N PHE A 86 6.59 4.20 -13.98
CA PHE A 86 7.24 4.74 -12.78
C PHE A 86 7.43 3.66 -11.74
N GLN A 87 8.57 3.68 -11.06
CA GLN A 87 8.81 2.83 -9.90
C GLN A 87 8.51 3.60 -8.63
N VAL A 88 7.57 3.09 -7.84
CA VAL A 88 7.26 3.59 -6.49
C VAL A 88 8.17 2.86 -5.50
N HIS A 89 8.74 3.60 -4.54
CA HIS A 89 9.50 3.04 -3.42
C HIS A 89 9.11 3.81 -2.16
N CYS A 90 8.52 3.11 -1.19
CA CYS A 90 8.15 3.66 0.11
C CYS A 90 8.86 2.90 1.23
N GLU A 91 9.28 3.61 2.28
CA GLU A 91 9.80 3.00 3.51
C GLU A 91 9.11 3.60 4.74
N PHE A 92 8.72 2.73 5.68
CA PHE A 92 8.01 3.14 6.88
C PHE A 92 8.14 2.12 8.00
N GLU A 93 7.90 2.53 9.25
CA GLU A 93 7.95 1.60 10.40
C GLU A 93 7.01 0.41 10.20
N ALA A 94 7.42 -0.78 10.63
CA ALA A 94 6.68 -2.01 10.43
C ALA A 94 5.66 -2.24 11.55
N THR A 95 4.65 -1.38 11.61
CA THR A 95 3.57 -1.44 12.61
C THR A 95 2.20 -1.46 11.93
N PRO A 96 1.16 -2.03 12.57
CA PRO A 96 -0.21 -1.97 12.04
C PRO A 96 -0.70 -0.54 11.79
N TRP A 97 -0.35 0.39 12.67
CA TRP A 97 -0.76 1.79 12.57
C TRP A 97 -0.14 2.50 11.36
N THR A 98 1.18 2.37 11.17
CA THR A 98 1.87 2.97 10.00
C THR A 98 1.45 2.32 8.69
N ALA A 99 1.19 1.02 8.67
CA ALA A 99 0.64 0.35 7.50
C ALA A 99 -0.76 0.86 7.14
N SER A 100 -1.62 1.11 8.14
CA SER A 100 -2.94 1.71 7.91
C SER A 100 -2.81 3.11 7.29
N GLN A 101 -1.94 3.96 7.85
CA GLN A 101 -1.66 5.29 7.32
C GLN A 101 -1.09 5.27 5.89
N PHE A 102 -0.22 4.29 5.59
CA PHE A 102 0.30 4.09 4.24
C PHE A 102 -0.82 3.76 3.26
N LEU A 103 -1.74 2.85 3.61
CA LEU A 103 -2.85 2.46 2.74
C LEU A 103 -3.88 3.59 2.55
N ASP A 104 -4.14 4.40 3.59
CA ASP A 104 -4.95 5.62 3.48
C ASP A 104 -4.31 6.62 2.50
N ALA A 105 -2.98 6.79 2.55
CA ALA A 105 -2.26 7.67 1.63
C ALA A 105 -2.27 7.13 0.20
N LEU A 106 -2.07 5.82 0.04
CA LEU A 106 -2.16 5.14 -1.25
C LEU A 106 -3.54 5.33 -1.87
N ALA A 107 -4.62 5.17 -1.10
CA ALA A 107 -5.99 5.39 -1.57
C ALA A 107 -6.16 6.79 -2.22
N ARG A 108 -5.63 7.83 -1.58
CA ARG A 108 -5.71 9.22 -2.09
C ARG A 108 -5.02 9.39 -3.45
N VAL A 109 -3.86 8.77 -3.63
CA VAL A 109 -3.14 8.78 -4.93
C VAL A 109 -3.99 8.17 -6.04
N TYR A 110 -4.79 7.15 -5.72
CA TYR A 110 -5.75 6.54 -6.65
C TYR A 110 -7.09 7.29 -6.73
N GLY A 111 -7.20 8.48 -6.14
CA GLY A 111 -8.43 9.29 -6.13
C GLY A 111 -9.54 8.70 -5.26
N ARG A 112 -9.20 7.80 -4.34
CA ARG A 112 -10.13 7.11 -3.43
C ARG A 112 -10.11 7.74 -2.04
N GLN A 113 -11.20 7.56 -1.28
CA GLN A 113 -11.32 8.02 0.10
C GLN A 113 -11.29 6.86 1.12
N ASP A 114 -10.70 5.75 0.71
CA ASP A 114 -10.66 4.53 1.50
C ASP A 114 -9.91 4.74 2.82
N GLN A 115 -10.35 4.04 3.86
CA GLN A 115 -9.77 4.09 5.20
C GLN A 115 -9.46 2.69 5.70
N PHE A 116 -8.30 2.54 6.36
CA PHE A 116 -7.82 1.28 6.87
C PHE A 116 -7.60 1.33 8.39
N ASP A 117 -7.96 0.25 9.08
CA ASP A 117 -7.63 0.03 10.50
C ASP A 117 -7.11 -1.39 10.69
N ILE A 118 -5.79 -1.53 10.80
CA ILE A 118 -5.10 -2.81 10.97
C ILE A 118 -4.75 -3.02 12.44
N SER A 119 -5.01 -4.23 12.94
CA SER A 119 -4.73 -4.63 14.31
C SER A 119 -4.24 -6.08 14.41
N GLU A 120 -3.53 -6.40 15.49
CA GLU A 120 -3.18 -7.79 15.80
C GLU A 120 -4.43 -8.58 16.22
N ASN A 121 -4.61 -9.75 15.64
CA ASN A 121 -5.68 -10.69 15.94
C ASN A 121 -5.27 -11.56 17.14
N ASN A 122 -5.66 -11.13 18.34
CA ASN A 122 -5.40 -11.83 19.62
C ASN A 122 -6.22 -13.12 19.79
#